data_AF-A0A853T733-F1
#
_entry.id   AF-A0A853T733-F1
#
_cell.length_a   1.000
_cell.length_b   1.000
_cell.length_c   1.000
_cell.angle_alpha   90.00
_cell.angle_beta   90.00
_cell.angle_gamma   90.00
#
_symmetry.space_group_name_H-M   'P 1'
#
loop_
_entity.id
_entity.type
_entity.pdbx_description
1 polymer ?
#
loop_
_entity_poly.entity_id
_entity_poly.type
_entity_poly.pdbx_seq_one_letter_code
_entity_poly.pdbx_strand_id
1 'polypeptide(L)'
;MAFFSRDYEVFLLLAAPNAIPLWDAAQWTPFAASLDGLMAQAGARGKAAVRSHQYNPKGKPIPFGRLGWDAKSHAKWTHTPATTQARFMSLEAWAPTWTVCEKDDQAPDVFLALANESLLGLAGKPLQFSQRLVCAIATDMGPEAAATLRQALAQLAARQDTVVFAHTRRQWGRASSYGGFTGAIQDMLIGGLFRQDDPHARPLDDTAFQDVWSKLDIHHA
;
A
#
# COMPACT_ATOMS: atom_id res chain seq x y z
N MET A 1 20.66 -8.03 10.71
CA MET A 1 19.76 -6.94 11.13
C MET A 1 18.45 -7.61 11.51
N ALA A 2 17.82 -7.26 12.63
CA ALA A 2 16.55 -7.89 12.98
C ALA A 2 15.47 -7.49 11.95
N PHE A 3 14.54 -8.38 11.65
CA PHE A 3 13.49 -8.16 10.63
C PHE A 3 12.86 -6.76 10.69
N PHE A 4 12.56 -6.27 11.89
CA PHE A 4 11.84 -5.02 12.12
C PHE A 4 12.70 -3.75 12.09
N SER A 5 14.03 -3.84 12.16
CA SER A 5 14.88 -2.67 12.42
C SER A 5 15.42 -2.00 11.16
N ARG A 6 15.02 -2.46 9.97
CA ARG A 6 15.42 -1.85 8.69
C ARG A 6 14.70 -0.52 8.49
N ASP A 7 15.44 0.50 8.03
CA ASP A 7 14.91 1.83 7.75
C ASP A 7 14.24 1.91 6.38
N TYR A 8 13.12 2.65 6.31
CA TYR A 8 12.32 2.86 5.11
C TYR A 8 11.99 4.33 4.90
N GLU A 9 11.99 4.73 3.63
CA GLU A 9 11.14 5.83 3.18
C GLU A 9 9.72 5.28 3.01
N VAL A 10 8.75 5.90 3.67
CA VAL A 10 7.35 5.50 3.65
C VAL A 10 6.51 6.62 3.07
N PHE A 11 5.68 6.27 2.10
CA PHE A 11 4.78 7.17 1.39
C PHE A 11 3.34 6.79 1.68
N LEU A 12 2.52 7.80 1.87
CA LEU A 12 1.08 7.69 2.08
C LEU A 12 0.34 8.44 0.99
N LEU A 13 -0.64 7.78 0.39
CA LEU A 13 -1.59 8.36 -0.56
C LEU A 13 -3.01 8.04 -0.10
N LEU A 14 -3.80 9.07 0.18
CA LEU A 14 -5.24 8.98 0.46
C LEU A 14 -6.02 9.54 -0.74
N ALA A 15 -6.66 8.67 -1.52
CA ALA A 15 -7.37 9.06 -2.74
C ALA A 15 -8.68 9.80 -2.42
N ALA A 16 -9.12 10.73 -3.28
CA ALA A 16 -10.39 11.43 -3.08
C ALA A 16 -11.58 10.48 -2.83
N PRO A 17 -12.63 10.91 -2.12
CA PRO A 17 -13.81 10.08 -1.84
C PRO A 17 -14.49 9.49 -3.08
N ASN A 18 -14.39 10.17 -4.22
CA ASN A 18 -14.96 9.80 -5.50
C ASN A 18 -13.92 9.32 -6.54
N ALA A 19 -12.66 9.14 -6.13
CA ALA A 19 -11.61 8.66 -7.02
C ALA A 19 -11.95 7.28 -7.60
N ILE A 20 -11.57 7.05 -8.86
CA ILE A 20 -11.74 5.74 -9.49
C ILE A 20 -10.88 4.72 -8.72
N PRO A 21 -11.45 3.57 -8.31
CA PRO A 21 -10.71 2.61 -7.52
C PRO A 21 -9.40 2.15 -8.16
N LEU A 22 -8.33 2.07 -7.37
CA LEU A 22 -7.03 1.57 -7.80
C LEU A 22 -7.04 0.09 -8.10
N TRP A 23 -8.04 -0.66 -7.64
CA TRP A 23 -8.25 -2.04 -8.08
C TRP A 23 -9.01 -2.14 -9.42
N ASP A 24 -9.42 -1.02 -10.03
CA ASP A 24 -9.80 -0.98 -11.43
C ASP A 24 -8.58 -1.19 -12.33
N ALA A 25 -8.68 -2.08 -13.31
CA ALA A 25 -7.56 -2.45 -14.17
C ALA A 25 -6.97 -1.25 -14.94
N ALA A 26 -7.80 -0.27 -15.34
CA ALA A 26 -7.34 0.91 -16.05
C ALA A 26 -6.53 1.86 -15.15
N GLN A 27 -6.78 1.83 -13.83
CA GLN A 27 -5.99 2.58 -12.85
C GLN A 27 -4.73 1.81 -12.43
N TRP A 28 -4.89 0.52 -12.10
CA TRP A 28 -3.82 -0.33 -11.58
C TRP A 28 -2.70 -0.57 -12.59
N THR A 29 -3.06 -1.01 -13.81
CA THR A 29 -2.10 -1.51 -14.80
C THR A 29 -0.99 -0.50 -15.13
N PRO A 30 -1.28 0.77 -15.48
CA PRO A 30 -0.22 1.74 -15.74
C PRO A 30 0.62 2.06 -14.49
N PHE A 31 0.01 2.06 -13.30
CA PHE A 31 0.76 2.25 -12.06
C PHE A 31 1.71 1.08 -11.79
N ALA A 32 1.24 -0.16 -11.90
CA ALA A 32 2.06 -1.34 -11.69
C ALA A 32 3.22 -1.41 -12.69
N ALA A 33 2.94 -1.16 -13.96
CA ALA A 33 3.96 -1.12 -15.02
C ALA A 33 5.05 -0.06 -14.75
N SER A 34 4.69 1.10 -14.19
CA SER A 34 5.66 2.14 -13.83
C SER A 34 6.65 1.71 -12.74
N LEU A 35 6.32 0.65 -11.99
CA LEU A 35 7.17 0.11 -10.92
C LEU A 35 7.89 -1.18 -11.33
N ASP A 36 7.70 -1.70 -12.55
CA ASP A 36 8.28 -2.99 -12.96
C ASP A 36 9.80 -3.04 -12.79
N GLY A 37 10.50 -1.97 -13.19
CA GLY A 37 11.96 -1.87 -13.01
C GLY A 37 12.38 -1.88 -11.55
N LEU A 38 11.66 -1.15 -10.69
CA LEU A 38 11.91 -1.10 -9.26
C LEU A 38 11.64 -2.47 -8.60
N MET A 39 10.54 -3.12 -8.96
CA MET A 39 10.15 -4.43 -8.42
C MET A 39 11.10 -5.53 -8.90
N ALA A 40 11.67 -5.41 -10.11
CA ALA A 40 12.73 -6.29 -10.58
C ALA A 40 14.03 -6.09 -9.78
N GLN A 41 14.42 -4.84 -9.50
CA GLN A 41 15.59 -4.53 -8.67
C GLN A 41 15.43 -5.06 -7.22
N ALA A 42 14.29 -4.77 -6.59
CA ALA A 42 13.91 -5.31 -5.28
C ALA A 42 13.79 -6.85 -5.29
N GLY A 43 13.57 -7.42 -6.49
CA GLY A 43 13.49 -8.85 -6.71
C GLY A 43 14.82 -9.59 -6.67
N ALA A 44 15.95 -8.91 -6.50
CA ALA A 44 17.29 -9.52 -6.51
C ALA A 44 17.47 -10.59 -5.40
N ARG A 45 16.82 -10.41 -4.25
CA ARG A 45 16.82 -11.40 -3.15
C ARG A 45 15.76 -12.49 -3.30
N GLY A 46 14.78 -12.29 -4.16
CA GLY A 46 13.66 -13.21 -4.35
C GLY A 46 12.51 -12.55 -5.12
N LYS A 47 11.66 -13.35 -5.74
CA LYS A 47 10.57 -12.84 -6.59
C LYS A 47 9.63 -11.92 -5.79
N ALA A 48 9.09 -10.90 -6.45
CA ALA A 48 7.98 -10.14 -5.91
C ALA A 48 6.67 -10.93 -5.99
N ALA A 49 5.79 -10.72 -5.01
CA ALA A 49 4.46 -11.33 -4.98
C ALA A 49 3.39 -10.34 -4.53
N VAL A 50 2.15 -10.65 -4.92
CA VAL A 50 0.96 -9.88 -4.62
C VAL A 50 -0.03 -10.77 -3.87
N ARG A 51 -0.75 -10.20 -2.91
CA ARG A 51 -1.86 -10.85 -2.21
C ARG A 51 -3.06 -9.92 -2.25
N SER A 52 -4.13 -10.34 -2.91
CA SER A 52 -5.40 -9.60 -2.91
C SER A 52 -6.41 -10.31 -2.01
N HIS A 53 -7.08 -9.55 -1.14
CA HIS A 53 -8.21 -10.00 -0.37
C HIS A 53 -9.48 -9.46 -1.00
N GLN A 54 -10.33 -10.35 -1.51
CA GLN A 54 -11.62 -9.99 -2.10
C GLN A 54 -12.69 -11.01 -1.72
N TYR A 55 -13.94 -10.56 -1.78
CA TYR A 55 -15.11 -11.40 -1.50
C TYR A 55 -15.99 -11.49 -2.74
N ASN A 56 -16.58 -12.65 -3.00
CA ASN A 56 -17.60 -12.78 -4.03
C ASN A 56 -18.94 -12.17 -3.56
N PRO A 57 -19.98 -12.09 -4.42
CA PRO A 57 -21.29 -11.55 -4.04
C PRO A 57 -21.97 -12.28 -2.87
N LYS A 58 -21.56 -13.51 -2.57
CA LYS A 58 -22.05 -14.32 -1.43
C LYS A 58 -21.25 -14.07 -0.14
N GLY A 59 -20.34 -13.10 -0.14
CA GLY A 59 -19.49 -12.77 0.99
C GLY A 59 -18.36 -13.78 1.27
N LYS A 60 -18.08 -14.73 0.36
CA LYS A 60 -16.98 -15.70 0.55
C LYS A 60 -15.67 -15.17 -0.01
N PRO A 61 -14.52 -15.40 0.68
CA PRO A 61 -13.21 -15.04 0.14
C PRO A 61 -12.92 -15.69 -1.21
N ILE A 62 -12.30 -14.95 -2.13
CA ILE A 62 -11.88 -15.45 -3.44
C ILE A 62 -10.42 -15.91 -3.36
N PRO A 63 -10.11 -17.20 -3.64
CA PRO A 63 -8.76 -17.70 -3.62
C PRO A 63 -8.03 -17.40 -4.94
N PHE A 64 -7.10 -16.45 -4.92
CA PHE A 64 -6.30 -16.12 -6.11
C PHE A 64 -5.04 -16.99 -6.29
N GLY A 65 -4.67 -17.76 -5.27
CA GLY A 65 -3.43 -18.53 -5.24
C GLY A 65 -2.19 -17.63 -5.20
N ARG A 66 -1.08 -18.12 -5.78
CA ARG A 66 0.15 -17.34 -5.88
C ARG A 66 0.05 -16.34 -7.04
N LEU A 67 0.20 -15.05 -6.73
CA LEU A 67 0.26 -13.97 -7.70
C LEU A 67 1.65 -13.36 -7.67
N GLY A 68 2.28 -13.24 -8.85
CA GLY A 68 3.52 -12.50 -9.03
C GLY A 68 3.26 -11.01 -9.26
N TRP A 69 4.35 -10.24 -9.32
CA TRP A 69 4.33 -8.91 -9.91
C TRP A 69 4.48 -9.03 -11.43
N ASP A 70 3.36 -9.28 -12.11
CA ASP A 70 3.31 -9.44 -13.55
C ASP A 70 1.90 -9.18 -14.09
N ALA A 71 1.78 -8.82 -15.37
CA ALA A 71 0.51 -8.49 -16.01
C ALA A 71 -0.55 -9.60 -15.89
N LYS A 72 -0.14 -10.87 -16.01
CA LYS A 72 -1.06 -12.02 -15.91
C LYS A 72 -1.63 -12.15 -14.50
N SER A 73 -0.80 -11.92 -13.49
CA SER A 73 -1.19 -11.92 -12.08
C SER A 73 -2.09 -10.72 -11.74
N HIS A 74 -1.78 -9.53 -12.25
CA HIS A 74 -2.63 -8.34 -12.06
C HIS A 74 -4.02 -8.49 -12.68
N ALA A 75 -4.12 -9.07 -13.88
CA ALA A 75 -5.39 -9.30 -14.56
C ALA A 75 -6.34 -10.27 -13.81
N LYS A 76 -5.83 -11.10 -12.89
CA LYS A 76 -6.66 -12.05 -12.12
C LYS A 76 -7.50 -11.38 -11.04
N TRP A 77 -7.01 -10.30 -10.45
CA TRP A 77 -7.63 -9.70 -9.27
C TRP A 77 -8.15 -8.28 -9.53
N THR A 78 -7.60 -7.56 -10.52
CA THR A 78 -8.13 -6.25 -10.89
C THR A 78 -9.52 -6.36 -11.51
N HIS A 79 -10.33 -5.33 -11.30
CA HIS A 79 -11.69 -5.24 -11.78
C HIS A 79 -11.71 -4.64 -13.19
N THR A 80 -12.58 -5.17 -14.01
CA THR A 80 -12.94 -4.66 -15.33
C THR A 80 -14.46 -4.56 -15.38
N PRO A 81 -15.07 -3.88 -16.36
CA PRO A 81 -16.53 -3.89 -16.54
C PRO A 81 -17.14 -5.30 -16.58
N ALA A 82 -16.36 -6.31 -16.99
CA ALA A 82 -16.79 -7.71 -17.04
C ALA A 82 -16.61 -8.49 -15.73
N THR A 83 -15.82 -8.00 -14.78
CA THR A 83 -15.38 -8.73 -13.56
C THR A 83 -15.70 -8.02 -12.23
N THR A 84 -16.54 -6.98 -12.25
CA THR A 84 -16.86 -6.12 -11.08
C THR A 84 -17.67 -6.79 -9.96
N GLN A 85 -18.07 -8.06 -10.10
CA GLN A 85 -18.87 -8.73 -9.06
C GLN A 85 -18.07 -9.07 -7.80
N ALA A 86 -16.74 -9.03 -7.86
CA ALA A 86 -15.89 -9.17 -6.69
C ALA A 86 -15.90 -7.87 -5.88
N ARG A 87 -15.92 -7.98 -4.56
CA ARG A 87 -15.79 -6.87 -3.63
C ARG A 87 -14.35 -6.84 -3.11
N PHE A 88 -13.57 -5.85 -3.57
CA PHE A 88 -12.18 -5.68 -3.16
C PHE A 88 -12.08 -5.11 -1.74
N MET A 89 -11.29 -5.77 -0.88
CA MET A 89 -11.02 -5.32 0.49
C MET A 89 -9.62 -4.70 0.59
N SER A 90 -8.60 -5.47 0.21
CA SER A 90 -7.22 -5.02 0.31
C SER A 90 -6.27 -5.73 -0.65
N LEU A 91 -5.08 -5.16 -0.80
CA LEU A 91 -3.95 -5.71 -1.53
C LEU A 91 -2.69 -5.48 -0.70
N GLU A 92 -1.78 -6.45 -0.73
CA GLU A 92 -0.39 -6.25 -0.37
C GLU A 92 0.51 -6.70 -1.51
N ALA A 93 1.60 -6.00 -1.75
CA ALA A 93 2.68 -6.43 -2.63
C ALA A 93 4.00 -6.36 -1.89
N TRP A 94 4.80 -7.41 -2.04
CA TRP A 94 6.07 -7.61 -1.33
C TRP A 94 7.16 -7.93 -2.34
N ALA A 95 8.30 -7.25 -2.27
CA ALA A 95 9.51 -7.60 -3.00
C ALA A 95 10.71 -7.59 -2.05
N PRO A 96 11.33 -8.76 -1.75
CA PRO A 96 10.90 -10.11 -2.14
C PRO A 96 9.64 -10.57 -1.39
N THR A 97 9.11 -11.77 -1.69
CA THR A 97 7.93 -12.31 -1.00
C THR A 97 8.10 -12.39 0.52
N TRP A 98 6.99 -12.33 1.27
CA TRP A 98 7.01 -12.46 2.74
C TRP A 98 7.72 -13.74 3.22
N THR A 99 7.57 -14.87 2.53
CA THR A 99 8.27 -16.12 2.88
C THR A 99 9.78 -16.02 2.74
N VAL A 100 10.28 -15.24 1.77
CA VAL A 100 11.71 -14.96 1.64
C VAL A 100 12.15 -14.03 2.76
N CYS A 101 11.35 -12.99 3.04
CA CYS A 101 11.62 -12.06 4.14
C CYS A 101 11.72 -12.78 5.50
N GLU A 102 10.79 -13.69 5.79
CA GLU A 102 10.78 -14.51 7.01
C GLU A 102 12.00 -15.44 7.08
N LYS A 103 12.34 -16.10 5.97
CA LYS A 103 13.50 -16.99 5.90
C LYS A 103 14.81 -16.24 6.13
N ASP A 104 14.94 -15.04 5.57
CA ASP A 104 16.15 -14.23 5.62
C ASP A 104 16.22 -13.35 6.89
N ASP A 105 15.19 -13.41 7.76
CA ASP A 105 15.00 -12.51 8.91
C ASP A 105 15.16 -11.02 8.54
N GLN A 106 14.62 -10.64 7.38
CA GLN A 106 14.77 -9.29 6.81
C GLN A 106 13.48 -8.84 6.11
N ALA A 107 12.94 -7.70 6.55
CA ALA A 107 11.81 -7.03 5.92
C ALA A 107 12.02 -6.74 4.41
N PRO A 108 10.95 -6.58 3.61
CA PRO A 108 11.03 -6.47 2.15
C PRO A 108 11.81 -5.25 1.69
N ASP A 109 12.40 -5.30 0.51
CA ASP A 109 13.07 -4.15 -0.10
C ASP A 109 12.03 -3.10 -0.52
N VAL A 110 10.91 -3.55 -1.09
CA VAL A 110 9.74 -2.73 -1.43
C VAL A 110 8.46 -3.39 -0.94
N PHE A 111 7.57 -2.60 -0.35
CA PHE A 111 6.26 -3.01 0.13
C PHE A 111 5.18 -2.02 -0.32
N LEU A 112 4.02 -2.54 -0.73
CA LEU A 112 2.82 -1.76 -1.01
C LEU A 112 1.62 -2.38 -0.30
N ALA A 113 0.76 -1.54 0.25
CA ALA A 113 -0.51 -1.95 0.83
C ALA A 113 -1.62 -1.00 0.40
N LEU A 114 -2.71 -1.55 -0.14
CA LEU A 114 -3.88 -0.82 -0.62
C LEU A 114 -5.13 -1.31 0.11
N ALA A 115 -5.93 -0.40 0.64
CA ALA A 115 -7.21 -0.70 1.29
C ALA A 115 -8.37 0.07 0.67
N ASN A 116 -9.53 -0.59 0.68
CA ASN A 116 -10.81 0.02 0.39
C ASN A 116 -11.48 0.48 1.70
N GLU A 117 -11.50 1.79 1.95
CA GLU A 117 -12.00 2.36 3.20
C GLU A 117 -13.48 2.09 3.44
N SER A 118 -14.27 1.97 2.36
CA SER A 118 -15.71 1.69 2.47
C SER A 118 -16.02 0.35 3.16
N LEU A 119 -15.04 -0.55 3.24
CA LEU A 119 -15.22 -1.89 3.80
C LEU A 119 -14.53 -2.09 5.16
N LEU A 120 -13.76 -1.12 5.65
CA LEU A 120 -13.07 -1.17 6.94
C LEU A 120 -13.97 -0.76 8.11
N GLY A 121 -15.26 -1.15 8.08
CA GLY A 121 -16.20 -0.91 9.19
C GLY A 121 -16.95 0.42 9.11
N LEU A 122 -16.97 1.08 7.95
CA LEU A 122 -17.53 2.42 7.76
C LEU A 122 -18.72 2.46 6.78
N ALA A 123 -19.40 1.32 6.60
CA ALA A 123 -20.52 1.22 5.68
C ALA A 123 -21.59 2.30 5.97
N GLY A 124 -21.88 3.13 4.97
CA GLY A 124 -22.89 4.19 5.04
C GLY A 124 -22.40 5.52 5.65
N LYS A 125 -21.13 5.65 6.02
CA LYS A 125 -20.56 6.93 6.47
C LYS A 125 -19.98 7.74 5.30
N PRO A 126 -20.06 9.08 5.33
CA PRO A 126 -19.29 9.93 4.43
C PRO A 126 -17.80 9.69 4.62
N LEU A 127 -17.10 9.40 3.53
CA LEU A 127 -15.66 9.19 3.56
C LEU A 127 -14.94 10.47 3.13
N GLN A 128 -13.91 10.87 3.87
CA GLN A 128 -12.96 11.92 3.44
C GLN A 128 -11.94 11.43 2.40
N PHE A 129 -11.78 10.12 2.25
CA PHE A 129 -10.95 9.47 1.23
C PHE A 129 -11.50 8.05 1.01
N SER A 130 -11.47 7.57 -0.22
CA SER A 130 -12.07 6.25 -0.55
C SER A 130 -11.09 5.09 -0.44
N GLN A 131 -9.79 5.40 -0.53
CA GLN A 131 -8.73 4.42 -0.63
C GLN A 131 -7.48 4.92 0.08
N ARG A 132 -6.75 3.99 0.68
CA ARG A 132 -5.48 4.24 1.33
C ARG A 132 -4.42 3.37 0.69
N LEU A 133 -3.38 4.01 0.19
CA LEU A 133 -2.17 3.34 -0.31
C LEU A 133 -0.98 3.73 0.57
N VAL A 134 -0.33 2.73 1.15
CA VAL A 134 0.95 2.87 1.85
C VAL A 134 2.00 2.17 1.00
N CYS A 135 3.10 2.87 0.71
CA CYS A 135 4.25 2.29 0.02
C CYS A 135 5.50 2.52 0.85
N ALA A 136 6.36 1.53 0.94
CA ALA A 136 7.62 1.64 1.64
C ALA A 136 8.75 1.07 0.80
N ILE A 137 9.89 1.75 0.82
CA ILE A 137 11.12 1.33 0.18
C ILE A 137 12.27 1.44 1.18
N ALA A 138 13.07 0.39 1.28
CA ALA A 138 14.18 0.38 2.19
C ALA A 138 15.23 1.41 1.79
N THR A 139 15.75 2.16 2.75
CA THR A 139 16.68 3.28 2.47
C THR A 139 18.00 2.81 1.85
N ASP A 140 18.38 1.55 2.08
CA ASP A 140 19.57 0.91 1.51
C ASP A 140 19.40 0.50 0.02
N MET A 141 18.20 0.61 -0.56
CA MET A 141 18.01 0.52 -2.03
C MET A 141 18.57 1.72 -2.78
N GLY A 142 18.90 2.80 -2.07
CA GLY A 142 19.51 4.01 -2.60
C GLY A 142 18.50 5.08 -3.04
N PRO A 143 18.97 6.33 -3.16
CA PRO A 143 18.10 7.49 -3.40
C PRO A 143 17.40 7.46 -4.77
N GLU A 144 18.01 6.85 -5.79
CA GLU A 144 17.40 6.73 -7.13
C GLU A 144 16.17 5.81 -7.13
N ALA A 145 16.24 4.70 -6.39
CA ALA A 145 15.11 3.79 -6.23
C ALA A 145 13.95 4.47 -5.47
N ALA A 146 14.27 5.22 -4.41
CA ALA A 146 13.29 5.99 -3.66
C ALA A 146 12.66 7.11 -4.51
N ALA A 147 13.46 7.82 -5.32
CA ALA A 147 12.97 8.83 -6.25
C ALA A 147 12.05 8.24 -7.32
N THR A 148 12.37 7.04 -7.83
CA THR A 148 11.53 6.31 -8.80
C THR A 148 10.17 5.98 -8.19
N LEU A 149 10.13 5.44 -6.97
CA LEU A 149 8.88 5.16 -6.27
C LEU A 149 8.08 6.46 -6.03
N ARG A 150 8.73 7.50 -5.53
CA ARG A 150 8.09 8.80 -5.29
C ARG A 150 7.49 9.39 -6.56
N GLN A 151 8.19 9.31 -7.69
CA GLN A 151 7.70 9.81 -8.97
C GLN A 151 6.46 9.04 -9.46
N ALA A 152 6.48 7.71 -9.39
CA ALA A 152 5.32 6.88 -9.74
C ALA A 152 4.11 7.21 -8.85
N LEU A 153 4.34 7.43 -7.55
CA LEU A 153 3.30 7.81 -6.60
C LEU A 153 2.79 9.24 -6.83
N ALA A 154 3.64 10.19 -7.21
CA ALA A 154 3.20 11.54 -7.56
C ALA A 154 2.27 11.54 -8.80
N GLN A 155 2.60 10.75 -9.82
CA GLN A 155 1.74 10.55 -10.99
C GLN A 155 0.44 9.83 -10.64
N LEU A 156 0.48 8.89 -9.69
CA LEU A 156 -0.74 8.27 -9.18
C LEU A 156 -1.58 9.26 -8.39
N ALA A 157 -0.94 10.09 -7.57
CA ALA A 157 -1.61 11.05 -6.69
C ALA A 157 -2.43 12.06 -7.49
N ALA A 158 -1.85 12.59 -8.58
CA ALA A 158 -2.55 13.47 -9.52
C ALA A 158 -3.76 12.81 -10.18
N ARG A 159 -3.66 11.53 -10.57
CA ARG A 159 -4.77 10.77 -11.19
C ARG A 159 -5.89 10.39 -10.23
N GLN A 160 -5.58 10.34 -8.93
CA GLN A 160 -6.51 9.92 -7.87
C GLN A 160 -7.08 11.11 -7.09
N ASP A 161 -6.84 12.35 -7.55
CA ASP A 161 -7.21 13.60 -6.87
C ASP A 161 -6.91 13.54 -5.37
N THR A 162 -5.70 13.10 -5.05
CA THR A 162 -5.32 12.69 -3.70
C THR A 162 -5.52 13.82 -2.69
N VAL A 163 -6.17 13.51 -1.56
CA VAL A 163 -6.41 14.48 -0.48
C VAL A 163 -5.21 14.61 0.47
N VAL A 164 -4.42 13.54 0.60
CA VAL A 164 -3.17 13.54 1.35
C VAL A 164 -2.13 12.73 0.58
N PHE A 165 -1.08 13.41 0.11
CA PHE A 165 0.15 12.77 -0.36
C PHE A 165 1.28 13.17 0.58
N ALA A 166 1.88 12.20 1.26
CA ALA A 166 2.83 12.49 2.32
C ALA A 166 3.94 11.44 2.41
N HIS A 167 4.99 11.81 3.12
CA HIS A 167 6.20 11.03 3.29
C HIS A 167 6.69 11.06 4.74
N THR A 168 7.23 9.94 5.21
CA THR A 168 7.93 9.85 6.50
C THR A 168 9.07 8.83 6.39
N ARG A 169 9.96 8.84 7.38
CA ARG A 169 11.02 7.83 7.52
C ARG A 169 10.83 7.09 8.83
N ARG A 170 10.85 5.76 8.77
CA ARG A 170 10.75 4.90 9.96
C ARG A 170 11.34 3.53 9.74
N GLN A 171 11.55 2.81 10.83
CA GLN A 171 11.86 1.38 10.78
C GLN A 171 10.63 0.57 10.38
N TRP A 172 10.86 -0.63 9.82
CA TRP A 172 9.79 -1.56 9.46
C TRP A 172 8.82 -1.76 10.61
N GLY A 173 9.32 -1.99 11.82
CA GLY A 173 8.54 -2.09 13.04
C GLY A 173 9.34 -1.64 14.26
N ARG A 174 8.80 -1.87 15.44
CA ARG A 174 9.42 -1.53 16.73
C ARG A 174 9.52 -2.78 17.59
N ALA A 175 10.63 -2.96 18.29
CA ALA A 175 10.77 -4.04 19.25
C ALA A 175 9.65 -3.96 20.30
N SER A 176 9.04 -5.11 20.61
CA SER A 176 8.01 -5.23 21.64
C SER A 176 8.64 -5.65 22.97
N SER A 177 8.18 -5.06 24.07
CA SER A 177 8.58 -5.47 25.44
C SER A 177 8.14 -6.90 25.79
N TYR A 178 7.18 -7.45 25.05
CA TYR A 178 6.65 -8.81 25.23
C TYR A 178 7.28 -9.84 24.27
N GLY A 179 8.36 -9.47 23.57
CA GLY A 179 8.96 -10.27 22.50
C GLY A 179 8.34 -10.00 21.13
N GLY A 180 9.11 -10.23 20.06
CA GLY A 180 8.73 -9.91 18.69
C GLY A 180 8.77 -8.40 18.38
N PHE A 181 7.92 -7.95 17.46
CA PHE A 181 7.81 -6.54 17.06
C PHE A 181 6.35 -6.12 16.86
N THR A 182 6.11 -4.81 16.93
CA THR A 182 4.80 -4.18 16.74
C THR A 182 4.92 -2.93 15.88
N GLY A 183 3.78 -2.39 15.45
CA GLY A 183 3.71 -1.19 14.62
C GLY A 183 4.49 -1.40 13.33
N ALA A 184 4.29 -2.55 12.68
CA ALA A 184 4.90 -2.81 11.40
C ALA A 184 4.31 -1.84 10.35
N ILE A 185 5.07 -1.50 9.31
CA ILE A 185 4.55 -0.65 8.22
C ILE A 185 3.30 -1.29 7.59
N GLN A 186 3.26 -2.61 7.45
CA GLN A 186 2.07 -3.32 6.97
C GLN A 186 0.83 -3.09 7.84
N ASP A 187 1.00 -2.84 9.14
CA ASP A 187 -0.12 -2.66 10.07
C ASP A 187 -0.90 -1.38 9.74
N MET A 188 -0.23 -0.36 9.14
CA MET A 188 -0.80 0.93 8.72
C MET A 188 -2.05 0.81 7.83
N LEU A 189 -2.21 -0.34 7.18
CA LEU A 189 -3.38 -0.63 6.35
C LEU A 189 -4.67 -0.75 7.18
N ILE A 190 -4.57 -1.26 8.40
CA ILE A 190 -5.72 -1.55 9.28
C ILE A 190 -5.70 -0.64 10.51
N GLY A 191 -4.53 -0.41 11.12
CA GLY A 191 -4.34 0.41 12.31
C GLY A 191 -2.96 1.06 12.35
N GLY A 192 -2.61 1.86 13.36
CA GLY A 192 -1.25 2.41 13.46
C GLY A 192 -0.96 3.62 12.56
N LEU A 193 -1.80 3.93 11.56
CA LEU A 193 -1.66 5.15 10.75
C LEU A 193 -2.29 6.38 11.43
N PHE A 194 -3.54 6.24 11.88
CA PHE A 194 -4.31 7.31 12.49
C PHE A 194 -4.32 7.20 14.01
N ARG A 195 -4.40 8.33 14.71
CA ARG A 195 -4.55 8.38 16.17
C ARG A 195 -5.96 8.03 16.66
N GLN A 196 -6.94 8.19 15.78
CA GLN A 196 -8.36 8.05 16.09
C GLN A 196 -8.90 6.79 15.39
N ASP A 197 -9.92 6.18 16.00
CA ASP A 197 -10.55 4.97 15.45
C ASP A 197 -11.30 5.24 14.14
N ASP A 198 -11.91 6.43 13.99
CA ASP A 198 -12.59 6.85 12.77
C ASP A 198 -11.85 8.03 12.11
N PRO A 199 -10.98 7.79 11.11
CA PRO A 199 -10.22 8.83 10.44
C PRO A 199 -11.08 9.74 9.56
N HIS A 200 -12.34 9.41 9.32
CA HIS A 200 -13.24 10.25 8.53
C HIS A 200 -14.09 11.20 9.40
N ALA A 201 -14.03 11.08 10.72
CA ALA A 201 -14.80 11.91 11.64
C ALA A 201 -14.20 13.31 11.89
N ARG A 202 -12.93 13.56 11.52
CA ARG A 202 -12.22 14.82 11.76
C ARG A 202 -11.32 15.20 10.58
N PRO A 203 -10.98 16.50 10.41
CA PRO A 203 -10.07 16.94 9.36
C PRO A 203 -8.75 16.14 9.34
N LEU A 204 -8.25 15.86 8.13
CA LEU A 204 -6.96 15.19 7.90
C LEU A 204 -5.78 16.16 8.04
N ASP A 205 -5.62 16.73 9.23
CA ASP A 205 -4.47 17.56 9.58
C ASP A 205 -3.34 16.75 10.23
N ASP A 206 -2.24 17.41 10.59
CA ASP A 206 -1.04 16.76 11.13
C ASP A 206 -1.31 16.04 12.47
N THR A 207 -2.40 16.40 13.17
CA THR A 207 -2.80 15.75 14.44
C THR A 207 -3.57 14.46 14.23
N ALA A 208 -4.03 14.17 13.00
CA ALA A 208 -4.75 12.95 12.66
C ALA A 208 -3.83 11.71 12.66
N PHE A 209 -2.53 11.88 12.41
CA PHE A 209 -1.58 10.79 12.16
C PHE A 209 -0.74 10.43 13.39
N GLN A 210 -0.40 9.14 13.54
CA GLN A 210 0.44 8.68 14.65
C GLN A 210 1.88 9.18 14.52
N ASP A 211 2.45 9.08 13.33
CA ASP A 211 3.79 9.59 13.01
C ASP A 211 3.73 11.03 12.47
N VAL A 212 4.90 11.67 12.40
CA VAL A 212 5.07 12.95 11.71
C VAL A 212 5.24 12.69 10.22
N TRP A 213 4.41 13.35 9.42
CA TRP A 213 4.42 13.22 7.95
C TRP A 213 4.77 14.56 7.31
N SER A 214 5.67 14.52 6.33
CA SER A 214 5.97 15.65 5.45
C SER A 214 5.04 15.60 4.25
N LYS A 215 4.21 16.62 4.06
CA LYS A 215 3.33 16.71 2.89
C LYS A 215 4.16 16.88 1.62
N LEU A 216 3.77 16.17 0.57
CA LEU A 216 4.38 16.23 -0.74
C LEU A 216 3.45 16.97 -1.69
N ASP A 217 4.02 17.75 -2.61
CA ASP A 217 3.26 18.46 -3.62
C ASP A 217 2.60 17.48 -4.60
N ILE A 218 1.34 17.75 -4.91
CA ILE A 218 0.59 17.09 -5.98
C ILE A 218 0.65 18.02 -7.17
N HIS A 219 1.49 17.70 -8.14
CA HIS A 219 1.50 18.43 -9.41
C HIS A 219 0.34 17.91 -10.26
N HIS A 220 -0.76 18.68 -10.31
CA HIS A 220 -1.79 18.48 -11.32
C HIS A 220 -1.20 18.89 -12.68
N ALA A 221 -1.11 17.93 -13.60
CA ALA A 221 -0.70 18.15 -14.97
C ALA A 221 -1.82 18.80 -15.79
#